data_AF-A0A7C1HQF5-F1
#
_entry.id   AF-A0A7C1HQF5-F1
#
_cell.length_a   1.000
_cell.length_b   1.000
_cell.length_c   1.000
_cell.angle_alpha   90.00
_cell.angle_beta   90.00
_cell.angle_gamma   90.00
#
_symmetry.space_group_name_H-M   'P 1'
#
loop_
_entity.id
_entity.type
_entity.pdbx_description
1 polymer ?
#
loop_
_entity_poly.entity_id
_entity_poly.type
_entity_poly.pdbx_seq_one_letter_code
_entity_poly.pdbx_strand_id
1 'polypeptide(L)'
;MKKLLGLLMLVLVTAQGWALTIKDDATGGDCASVGVWDAETKTCTLTSDLTEGITVTSSGVTIDGAGYTLNGPGNGDGVYLSARVGVTVKNLNIMNFGYCLRMTGNSRNNLVEGNTFSNSPYGVLLYDSPNNVVRDNTFHNNLNCLVTQHGSKNILENNLIENCSVGIYSGYGTSHLINHNTVRYNNYGVQLGSYQYSSDTSHTIVNNTITGNQFGIYIKYATKNMFYHNNLIDNTRQAYVFENAVNSFNMEVPEGGNFWSDWTSPDADMDGFVDSPYVFSGGQDNLPWTQIDGWEIQDRDGDGYYPPEDCNDNDPEINPGATEICDGTDNNCDGVIDGLERSCGEGVCLGTSVCEGGSWSDCSSKGTDAGICAVCDSEGVPEYDETQTGDCLPTSCPESGCGVAGCGEFVFGEYPAYVENECSGIYTCTQNICEEEVICEADSDGDGYSPSCGDCDDSQVAINLGAEEICDQLDNNCDGQTDNVDADRDGVNDCTDDLCLGTRTEGAAWKALLPWHYADTDNDGVFEVHLGWKKGLLDSEYTLEDTHGCTCEQILSCFPGENKVLMAVGCPQGILKMWIQQIGWAKTCNFNWRLCNSEHGNGNKYCQTFNDKGNKK
;
A
#
# COMPACT_ATOMS: atom_id res chain seq x y z
N MET A 1 82.90 21.85 -11.43
CA MET A 1 82.02 22.34 -12.51
C MET A 1 80.64 21.72 -12.25
N LYS A 2 79.80 22.39 -11.45
CA LYS A 2 78.77 23.38 -11.84
C LYS A 2 77.49 22.72 -12.40
N LYS A 3 76.39 22.94 -11.64
CA LYS A 3 74.95 22.91 -12.01
C LYS A 3 74.36 21.49 -12.15
N LEU A 4 73.38 21.05 -11.36
CA LEU A 4 72.11 21.69 -10.96
C LEU A 4 71.77 21.40 -9.48
N LEU A 5 71.65 22.44 -8.67
CA LEU A 5 70.77 22.49 -7.49
C LEU A 5 69.41 23.00 -8.00
N GLY A 6 68.29 22.45 -7.50
CA GLY A 6 66.98 23.07 -7.70
C GLY A 6 65.81 22.15 -7.38
N LEU A 7 65.30 22.25 -6.15
CA LEU A 7 63.96 21.84 -5.68
C LEU A 7 63.59 20.35 -5.76
N LEU A 8 64.07 19.57 -4.79
CA LEU A 8 63.22 18.56 -4.16
C LEU A 8 62.57 19.26 -2.95
N MET A 9 61.55 20.08 -3.21
CA MET A 9 60.65 20.49 -2.14
C MET A 9 59.78 19.29 -1.84
N LEU A 10 60.12 18.60 -0.75
CA LEU A 10 59.17 17.88 0.07
C LEU A 10 58.02 18.87 0.34
N VAL A 11 56.94 18.79 -0.44
CA VAL A 11 55.72 19.52 -0.11
C VAL A 11 55.09 18.77 1.07
N LEU A 12 55.66 19.00 2.24
CA LEU A 12 54.84 19.17 3.44
C LEU A 12 53.92 20.34 3.09
N VAL A 13 52.71 20.04 2.59
CA VAL A 13 51.62 21.01 2.66
C VAL A 13 51.37 21.19 4.15
N THR A 14 52.04 22.17 4.72
CA THR A 14 51.59 22.80 5.95
C THR A 14 50.31 23.53 5.58
N ALA A 15 49.17 22.87 5.77
CA ALA A 15 47.90 23.57 5.86
C ALA A 15 47.91 24.32 7.20
N GLN A 16 48.52 25.51 7.20
CA GLN A 16 48.53 26.40 8.34
C GLN A 16 47.55 27.55 8.05
N GLY A 17 46.29 27.40 8.49
CA GLY A 17 45.49 28.56 8.93
C GLY A 17 44.05 28.77 8.43
N TRP A 18 43.38 27.84 7.71
CA TRP A 18 42.03 28.14 7.14
C TRP A 18 40.95 27.09 7.41
N ALA A 19 41.20 26.12 8.28
CA ALA A 19 40.21 25.10 8.61
C ALA A 19 39.87 25.13 10.10
N LEU A 20 38.58 25.29 10.39
CA LEU A 20 38.01 25.11 11.71
C LEU A 20 38.20 23.65 12.13
N THR A 21 38.60 23.42 13.37
CA THR A 21 38.87 22.08 13.89
C THR A 21 37.76 21.64 14.82
N ILE A 22 37.01 20.62 14.42
CA ILE A 22 36.02 19.97 15.29
C ILE A 22 36.61 18.70 15.87
N LYS A 23 36.44 18.52 17.18
CA LYS A 23 37.02 17.41 17.93
C LYS A 23 36.22 17.11 19.20
N ASP A 24 36.29 15.87 19.64
CA ASP A 24 35.70 15.40 20.89
C ASP A 24 36.54 15.92 22.08
N ASP A 25 36.20 17.10 22.56
CA ASP A 25 36.66 17.68 23.82
C ASP A 25 35.53 18.46 24.51
N ALA A 26 35.84 19.14 25.62
CA ALA A 26 34.84 19.85 26.41
C ALA A 26 34.12 20.99 25.64
N THR A 27 34.66 21.47 24.52
CA THR A 27 34.10 22.58 23.74
C THR A 27 33.77 22.22 22.29
N GLY A 28 34.02 20.99 21.87
CA GLY A 28 33.90 20.58 20.47
C GLY A 28 35.03 21.12 19.59
N GLY A 29 36.15 21.55 20.17
CA GLY A 29 37.16 22.35 19.48
C GLY A 29 36.63 23.74 19.11
N ASP A 30 36.66 24.08 17.82
CA ASP A 30 36.19 25.37 17.30
C ASP A 30 34.66 25.46 17.19
N CYS A 31 33.93 24.38 17.50
CA CYS A 31 32.47 24.37 17.45
C CYS A 31 31.86 25.54 18.23
N ALA A 32 32.38 25.83 19.43
CA ALA A 32 31.92 26.92 20.29
C ALA A 32 32.01 28.33 19.65
N SER A 33 32.74 28.48 18.55
CA SER A 33 32.86 29.74 17.81
C SER A 33 31.96 29.83 16.57
N VAL A 34 31.43 28.71 16.09
CA VAL A 34 30.65 28.62 14.84
C VAL A 34 29.29 27.95 15.01
N GLY A 35 29.00 27.43 16.20
CA GLY A 35 27.84 26.62 16.49
C GLY A 35 27.66 26.31 17.97
N VAL A 36 26.82 25.32 18.23
CA VAL A 36 26.52 24.78 19.57
C VAL A 36 27.08 23.37 19.67
N TRP A 37 27.92 23.14 20.68
CA TRP A 37 28.46 21.81 21.00
C TRP A 37 27.57 21.11 22.03
N ASP A 38 27.11 19.92 21.68
CA ASP A 38 26.50 18.98 22.60
C ASP A 38 27.52 17.88 22.96
N ALA A 39 27.95 17.86 24.22
CA ALA A 39 28.96 16.92 24.70
C ALA A 39 28.41 15.50 24.94
N GLU A 40 27.10 15.33 25.13
CA GLU A 40 26.48 14.02 25.32
C GLU A 40 26.43 13.26 24.00
N THR A 41 25.97 13.95 22.95
CA THR A 41 25.86 13.37 21.59
C THR A 41 27.10 13.57 20.74
N LYS A 42 28.09 14.36 21.21
CA LYS A 42 29.30 14.76 20.47
C LYS A 42 28.97 15.44 19.14
N THR A 43 27.95 16.29 19.18
CA THR A 43 27.41 16.96 18.00
C THR A 43 27.80 18.42 17.99
N CYS A 44 28.38 18.87 16.88
CA CYS A 44 28.52 20.28 16.58
C CYS A 44 27.40 20.71 15.63
N THR A 45 26.49 21.56 16.10
CA THR A 45 25.40 22.11 15.29
C THR A 45 25.74 23.54 14.88
N LEU A 46 25.84 23.81 13.57
CA LEU A 46 26.17 25.15 13.08
C LEU A 46 25.04 26.16 13.35
N THR A 47 25.42 27.41 13.55
CA THR A 47 24.47 28.52 13.78
C THR A 47 24.57 29.65 12.75
N SER A 48 25.47 29.53 11.78
CA SER A 48 25.69 30.52 10.73
C SER A 48 26.42 29.91 9.54
N ASP A 49 26.32 30.57 8.39
CA ASP A 49 27.15 30.26 7.22
C ASP A 49 28.64 30.49 7.51
N LEU A 50 29.50 29.70 6.86
CA LEU A 50 30.94 29.70 7.03
C LEU A 50 31.65 29.87 5.69
N THR A 51 32.83 30.50 5.72
CA THR A 51 33.70 30.64 4.55
C THR A 51 34.94 29.75 4.61
N GLU A 52 35.24 29.24 5.80
CA GLU A 52 36.31 28.30 6.10
C GLU A 52 35.82 26.86 6.02
N GLY A 53 36.74 25.94 5.70
CA GLY A 53 36.48 24.52 5.77
C GLY A 53 36.50 23.99 7.21
N ILE A 54 35.97 22.78 7.40
CA ILE A 54 35.97 22.05 8.66
C ILE A 54 36.90 20.84 8.55
N THR A 55 37.82 20.68 9.48
CA THR A 55 38.62 19.47 9.67
C THR A 55 38.17 18.76 10.94
N VAL A 56 37.74 17.50 10.80
CA VAL A 56 37.35 16.68 11.96
C VAL A 56 38.54 15.86 12.43
N THR A 57 38.95 16.07 13.68
CA THR A 57 40.14 15.42 14.24
C THR A 57 39.84 14.30 15.24
N SER A 58 38.58 14.13 15.64
CA SER A 58 38.12 13.00 16.46
C SER A 58 37.18 12.09 15.69
N SER A 59 37.21 10.80 16.01
CA SER A 59 36.22 9.81 15.57
C SER A 59 34.94 9.93 16.40
N GLY A 60 33.81 9.44 15.90
CA GLY A 60 32.55 9.41 16.67
C GLY A 60 31.90 10.78 16.89
N VAL A 61 32.23 11.77 16.06
CA VAL A 61 31.69 13.14 16.14
C VAL A 61 30.63 13.34 15.06
N THR A 62 29.60 14.13 15.36
CA THR A 62 28.60 14.56 14.40
C THR A 62 28.80 16.03 14.05
N ILE A 63 28.81 16.35 12.76
CA ILE A 63 28.67 17.71 12.23
C ILE A 63 27.26 17.85 11.67
N ASP A 64 26.45 18.67 12.31
CA ASP A 64 25.11 19.02 11.84
C ASP A 64 25.12 20.46 11.32
N GLY A 65 24.95 20.62 10.02
CA GLY A 65 24.91 21.93 9.39
C GLY A 65 23.65 22.73 9.69
N ALA A 66 22.57 22.09 10.17
CA ALA A 66 21.27 22.74 10.38
C ALA A 66 20.78 23.56 9.17
N GLY A 67 21.19 23.17 7.95
CA GLY A 67 20.89 23.86 6.69
C GLY A 67 21.84 25.01 6.33
N TYR A 68 22.83 25.34 7.16
CA TYR A 68 23.81 26.40 6.88
C TYR A 68 24.83 26.01 5.80
N THR A 69 25.44 27.04 5.21
CA THR A 69 26.31 26.92 4.04
C THR A 69 27.78 27.03 4.40
N LEU A 70 28.61 26.16 3.82
CA LEU A 70 30.06 26.31 3.73
C LEU A 70 30.38 26.77 2.31
N ASN A 71 30.86 28.00 2.16
CA ASN A 71 31.15 28.61 0.87
C ASN A 71 32.63 28.98 0.74
N GLY A 72 33.38 28.11 0.06
CA GLY A 72 34.84 28.20 0.00
C GLY A 72 35.39 29.18 -1.05
N PRO A 73 36.72 29.40 -1.05
CA PRO A 73 37.40 30.28 -1.99
C PRO A 73 37.77 29.62 -3.33
N GLY A 74 37.25 28.43 -3.63
CA GLY A 74 37.56 27.64 -4.83
C GLY A 74 38.75 26.68 -4.69
N ASN A 75 39.27 26.46 -3.48
CA ASN A 75 40.34 25.50 -3.18
C ASN A 75 40.12 24.85 -1.80
N GLY A 76 40.97 23.89 -1.44
CA GLY A 76 40.88 23.21 -0.16
C GLY A 76 39.67 22.27 -0.04
N ASP A 77 39.33 21.93 1.20
CA ASP A 77 38.24 21.01 1.54
C ASP A 77 37.16 21.76 2.32
N GLY A 78 35.89 21.54 1.98
CA GLY A 78 34.77 22.02 2.79
C GLY A 78 34.66 21.23 4.09
N VAL A 79 34.65 19.91 4.02
CA VAL A 79 34.81 19.00 5.17
C VAL A 79 35.91 17.98 4.89
N TYR A 80 36.86 17.85 5.79
CA TYR A 80 37.99 16.92 5.66
C TYR A 80 38.05 15.89 6.80
N LEU A 81 38.08 14.62 6.41
CA LEU A 81 38.26 13.47 7.30
C LEU A 81 39.53 12.69 6.91
N SER A 82 40.37 12.36 7.88
CA SER A 82 41.56 11.53 7.65
C SER A 82 41.77 10.52 8.77
N ALA A 83 41.74 9.23 8.44
CA ALA A 83 41.75 8.13 9.40
C ALA A 83 40.69 8.29 10.51
N ARG A 84 39.48 8.74 10.16
CA ARG A 84 38.36 8.90 11.09
C ARG A 84 37.35 7.76 10.96
N VAL A 85 36.71 7.43 12.08
CA VAL A 85 35.73 6.35 12.18
C VAL A 85 34.47 6.85 12.85
N GLY A 86 33.29 6.46 12.35
CA GLY A 86 32.03 6.79 13.02
C GLY A 86 31.69 8.28 13.02
N VAL A 87 32.22 9.07 12.08
CA VAL A 87 31.86 10.48 11.94
C VAL A 87 30.59 10.59 11.11
N THR A 88 29.66 11.43 11.55
CA THR A 88 28.46 11.80 10.78
C THR A 88 28.58 13.24 10.27
N VAL A 89 28.32 13.47 8.99
CA VAL A 89 28.27 14.79 8.37
C VAL A 89 26.90 14.96 7.74
N LYS A 90 26.09 15.88 8.27
CA LYS A 90 24.70 16.04 7.83
C LYS A 90 24.22 17.46 7.73
N ASN A 91 23.18 17.67 6.92
CA ASN A 91 22.43 18.93 6.79
C ASN A 91 23.28 20.15 6.40
N LEU A 92 24.34 19.98 5.60
CA LEU A 92 25.20 21.07 5.14
C LEU A 92 24.96 21.40 3.67
N ASN A 93 25.05 22.67 3.32
CA ASN A 93 25.19 23.12 1.93
C ASN A 93 26.67 23.45 1.68
N ILE A 94 27.41 22.65 0.92
CA ILE A 94 28.85 22.84 0.71
C ILE A 94 29.16 23.16 -0.74
N MET A 95 29.80 24.31 -0.97
CA MET A 95 30.08 24.80 -2.32
C MET A 95 31.39 25.57 -2.45
N ASN A 96 31.88 25.69 -3.69
CA ASN A 96 33.08 26.44 -4.05
C ASN A 96 34.34 26.01 -3.30
N PHE A 97 34.56 24.70 -3.12
CA PHE A 97 35.83 24.16 -2.61
C PHE A 97 36.56 23.38 -3.71
N GLY A 98 37.81 22.97 -3.44
CA GLY A 98 38.46 21.98 -4.30
C GLY A 98 37.78 20.61 -4.18
N TYR A 99 37.40 20.25 -2.95
CA TYR A 99 36.55 19.13 -2.59
C TYR A 99 35.50 19.63 -1.62
N CYS A 100 34.20 19.45 -1.88
CA CYS A 100 33.21 19.80 -0.86
C CYS A 100 33.40 18.91 0.38
N LEU A 101 33.58 17.60 0.18
CA LEU A 101 33.95 16.67 1.24
C LEU A 101 35.01 15.69 0.75
N ARG A 102 36.06 15.49 1.56
CA ARG A 102 37.12 14.53 1.26
C ARG A 102 37.44 13.64 2.46
N MET A 103 37.42 12.33 2.21
CA MET A 103 37.83 11.30 3.16
C MET A 103 39.10 10.60 2.68
N THR A 104 40.04 10.40 3.60
CA THR A 104 41.34 9.76 3.32
C THR A 104 41.80 8.83 4.44
N GLY A 105 42.85 8.06 4.18
CA GLY A 105 43.65 7.41 5.21
C GLY A 105 42.90 6.32 5.95
N ASN A 106 42.16 5.46 5.23
CA ASN A 106 41.33 4.40 5.80
C ASN A 106 40.24 4.94 6.75
N SER A 107 39.61 6.05 6.36
CA SER A 107 38.39 6.52 7.03
C SER A 107 37.24 5.56 6.73
N ARG A 108 36.56 5.08 7.76
CA ARG A 108 35.57 4.00 7.65
C ARG A 108 34.39 4.16 8.60
N ASN A 109 33.26 3.54 8.28
CA ASN A 109 32.02 3.61 9.07
C ASN A 109 31.58 5.05 9.32
N ASN A 110 31.86 5.96 8.37
CA ASN A 110 31.36 7.34 8.43
C ASN A 110 30.07 7.45 7.61
N LEU A 111 29.21 8.37 8.02
CA LEU A 111 27.91 8.64 7.42
C LEU A 111 27.88 10.07 6.85
N VAL A 112 27.50 10.21 5.59
CA VAL A 112 27.26 11.48 4.93
C VAL A 112 25.80 11.50 4.48
N GLU A 113 24.96 12.31 5.12
CA GLU A 113 23.51 12.30 4.89
C GLU A 113 22.85 13.67 4.82
N GLY A 114 21.85 13.87 3.95
CA GLY A 114 21.07 15.11 3.92
C GLY A 114 21.86 16.37 3.54
N ASN A 115 22.96 16.24 2.79
CA ASN A 115 23.79 17.39 2.39
C ASN A 115 23.57 17.77 0.93
N THR A 116 23.85 19.03 0.60
CA THR A 116 23.93 19.53 -0.78
C THR A 116 25.37 19.85 -1.15
N PHE A 117 25.89 19.28 -2.23
CA PHE A 117 27.25 19.50 -2.72
C PHE A 117 27.22 20.14 -4.12
N SER A 118 27.78 21.34 -4.27
CA SER A 118 27.71 22.03 -5.56
C SER A 118 28.90 22.89 -5.95
N ASN A 119 28.97 23.24 -7.24
CA ASN A 119 29.88 24.24 -7.81
C ASN A 119 31.36 23.99 -7.49
N SER A 120 31.77 22.72 -7.42
CA SER A 120 33.12 22.32 -7.04
C SER A 120 33.67 21.28 -8.02
N PRO A 121 35.02 21.16 -8.17
CA PRO A 121 35.59 20.10 -8.98
C PRO A 121 35.22 18.68 -8.48
N TYR A 122 35.08 18.54 -7.17
CA TYR A 122 34.64 17.31 -6.52
C TYR A 122 33.58 17.62 -5.47
N GLY A 123 32.41 16.96 -5.56
CA GLY A 123 31.43 16.96 -4.48
C GLY A 123 31.96 16.16 -3.29
N VAL A 124 31.88 14.83 -3.37
CA VAL A 124 32.44 13.91 -2.36
C VAL A 124 33.54 13.05 -2.97
N LEU A 125 34.69 12.97 -2.31
CA LEU A 125 35.76 12.03 -2.61
C LEU A 125 36.03 11.09 -1.43
N LEU A 126 35.82 9.80 -1.64
CA LEU A 126 36.24 8.70 -0.75
C LEU A 126 37.54 8.08 -1.29
N TYR A 127 38.68 8.55 -0.81
CA TYR A 127 39.99 8.04 -1.24
C TYR A 127 40.56 7.07 -0.19
N ASP A 128 40.82 5.82 -0.59
CA ASP A 128 41.32 4.76 0.30
C ASP A 128 40.51 4.70 1.61
N SER A 129 39.18 4.75 1.47
CA SER A 129 38.24 4.92 2.58
C SER A 129 37.07 3.93 2.40
N PRO A 130 37.11 2.78 3.09
CA PRO A 130 36.13 1.71 2.91
C PRO A 130 34.99 1.75 3.95
N ASN A 131 33.88 1.05 3.69
CA ASN A 131 32.74 0.89 4.61
C ASN A 131 32.10 2.22 5.07
N ASN A 132 31.98 3.20 4.19
CA ASN A 132 31.26 4.45 4.47
C ASN A 132 29.90 4.44 3.77
N VAL A 133 28.96 5.20 4.31
CA VAL A 133 27.61 5.38 3.75
C VAL A 133 27.47 6.82 3.29
N VAL A 134 27.09 7.01 2.04
CA VAL A 134 26.73 8.31 1.46
C VAL A 134 25.29 8.20 0.98
N ARG A 135 24.36 8.81 1.72
CA ARG A 135 22.93 8.66 1.46
C ARG A 135 22.12 9.94 1.52
N ASP A 136 20.99 9.99 0.82
CA ASP A 136 20.05 11.12 0.92
C ASP A 136 20.71 12.49 0.65
N ASN A 137 21.74 12.54 -0.21
CA ASN A 137 22.42 13.79 -0.56
C ASN A 137 22.04 14.26 -1.95
N THR A 138 22.14 15.57 -2.17
CA THR A 138 21.99 16.19 -3.48
C THR A 138 23.35 16.67 -4.00
N PHE A 139 23.73 16.24 -5.20
CA PHE A 139 24.93 16.66 -5.90
C PHE A 139 24.55 17.35 -7.19
N HIS A 140 25.01 18.59 -7.40
CA HIS A 140 24.73 19.29 -8.65
C HIS A 140 25.81 20.27 -9.09
N ASN A 141 25.98 20.43 -10.40
CA ASN A 141 26.92 21.39 -10.99
C ASN A 141 28.39 21.21 -10.53
N ASN A 142 28.81 19.96 -10.33
CA ASN A 142 30.21 19.62 -10.03
C ASN A 142 30.88 18.98 -11.24
N LEU A 143 32.21 19.03 -11.34
CA LEU A 143 32.90 18.26 -12.38
C LEU A 143 32.72 16.76 -12.11
N ASN A 144 33.05 16.31 -10.90
CA ASN A 144 32.79 14.95 -10.42
C ASN A 144 31.92 15.02 -9.17
N CYS A 145 30.74 14.41 -9.19
CA CYS A 145 29.80 14.55 -8.08
C CYS A 145 30.14 13.61 -6.92
N LEU A 146 30.16 12.30 -7.16
CA LEU A 146 30.46 11.31 -6.14
C LEU A 146 31.57 10.36 -6.62
N VAL A 147 32.69 10.34 -5.91
CA VAL A 147 33.91 9.65 -6.34
C VAL A 147 34.38 8.70 -5.26
N THR A 148 34.56 7.43 -5.61
CA THR A 148 35.27 6.45 -4.79
C THR A 148 36.56 6.04 -5.49
N GLN A 149 37.66 6.04 -4.75
CA GLN A 149 38.97 5.66 -5.29
C GLN A 149 39.74 4.79 -4.31
N HIS A 150 40.21 3.62 -4.74
CA HIS A 150 40.96 2.67 -3.89
C HIS A 150 40.22 2.18 -2.62
N GLY A 151 38.91 2.43 -2.49
CA GLY A 151 38.08 1.99 -1.36
C GLY A 151 37.27 0.72 -1.66
N SER A 152 36.66 0.13 -0.64
CA SER A 152 35.74 -1.01 -0.81
C SER A 152 34.53 -0.91 0.11
N LYS A 153 33.44 -1.61 -0.22
CA LYS A 153 32.27 -1.77 0.67
C LYS A 153 31.59 -0.47 1.12
N ASN A 154 31.78 0.60 0.36
CA ASN A 154 30.97 1.81 0.52
C ASN A 154 29.56 1.57 -0.04
N ILE A 155 28.57 2.15 0.64
CA ILE A 155 27.16 2.17 0.25
C ILE A 155 26.84 3.59 -0.22
N LEU A 156 26.40 3.71 -1.46
CA LEU A 156 25.97 4.96 -2.08
C LEU A 156 24.49 4.80 -2.38
N GLU A 157 23.62 5.38 -1.57
CA GLU A 157 22.18 5.11 -1.65
C GLU A 157 21.30 6.36 -1.65
N ASN A 158 20.15 6.35 -2.32
CA ASN A 158 19.17 7.46 -2.26
C ASN A 158 19.74 8.85 -2.59
N ASN A 159 20.80 8.96 -3.38
CA ASN A 159 21.37 10.26 -3.74
C ASN A 159 20.75 10.79 -5.04
N LEU A 160 20.49 12.09 -5.07
CA LEU A 160 20.19 12.82 -6.30
C LEU A 160 21.48 13.39 -6.89
N ILE A 161 21.85 12.99 -8.10
CA ILE A 161 23.10 13.38 -8.75
C ILE A 161 22.83 13.92 -10.15
N GLU A 162 23.08 15.22 -10.36
CA GLU A 162 22.72 15.88 -11.61
C GLU A 162 23.68 16.95 -12.13
N ASN A 163 23.64 17.19 -13.44
CA ASN A 163 24.41 18.27 -14.08
C ASN A 163 25.92 18.21 -13.78
N CYS A 164 26.47 17.00 -13.70
CA CYS A 164 27.88 16.73 -13.47
C CYS A 164 28.57 16.27 -14.76
N SER A 165 29.90 16.45 -14.88
CA SER A 165 30.61 15.74 -15.96
C SER A 165 30.62 14.23 -15.68
N VAL A 166 30.85 13.83 -14.44
CA VAL A 166 30.68 12.43 -14.00
C VAL A 166 29.81 12.43 -12.76
N GLY A 167 28.69 11.70 -12.81
CA GLY A 167 27.77 11.54 -11.69
C GLY A 167 28.41 10.72 -10.58
N ILE A 168 28.51 9.40 -10.80
CA ILE A 168 29.20 8.46 -9.90
C ILE A 168 30.43 7.90 -10.60
N TYR A 169 31.59 8.00 -9.94
CA TYR A 169 32.84 7.40 -10.39
C TYR A 169 33.39 6.40 -9.36
N SER A 170 33.69 5.18 -9.79
CA SER A 170 34.46 4.21 -9.00
C SER A 170 35.72 3.78 -9.74
N GLY A 171 36.89 4.15 -9.20
CA GLY A 171 38.20 3.82 -9.76
C GLY A 171 39.07 3.03 -8.79
N TYR A 172 39.59 1.88 -9.22
CA TYR A 172 40.43 0.99 -8.39
C TYR A 172 39.80 0.53 -7.07
N GLY A 173 38.49 0.72 -6.89
CA GLY A 173 37.71 0.22 -5.76
C GLY A 173 37.02 -1.10 -6.08
N THR A 174 36.39 -1.74 -5.10
CA THR A 174 35.63 -2.98 -5.31
C THR A 174 34.49 -3.15 -4.30
N SER A 175 33.50 -3.98 -4.62
CA SER A 175 32.42 -4.35 -3.70
C SER A 175 31.64 -3.15 -3.14
N HIS A 176 31.36 -2.14 -3.97
CA HIS A 176 30.45 -1.04 -3.58
C HIS A 176 29.02 -1.44 -3.86
N LEU A 177 28.10 -0.99 -3.02
CA LEU A 177 26.67 -1.03 -3.30
C LEU A 177 26.23 0.37 -3.75
N ILE A 178 25.70 0.47 -4.97
CA ILE A 178 25.14 1.68 -5.54
C ILE A 178 23.66 1.41 -5.72
N ASN A 179 22.83 1.97 -4.84
CA ASN A 179 21.43 1.57 -4.66
C ASN A 179 20.47 2.76 -4.72
N HIS A 180 19.30 2.69 -5.35
CA HIS A 180 18.27 3.75 -5.24
C HIS A 180 18.72 5.19 -5.58
N ASN A 181 19.78 5.37 -6.38
CA ASN A 181 20.24 6.71 -6.76
C ASN A 181 19.51 7.20 -8.01
N THR A 182 19.18 8.49 -8.04
CA THR A 182 18.73 9.17 -9.26
C THR A 182 19.91 9.90 -9.88
N VAL A 183 20.41 9.40 -11.00
CA VAL A 183 21.58 9.93 -11.71
C VAL A 183 21.15 10.50 -13.05
N ARG A 184 21.07 11.83 -13.17
CA ARG A 184 20.46 12.49 -14.34
C ARG A 184 21.24 13.63 -14.96
N TYR A 185 21.12 13.79 -16.28
CA TYR A 185 21.68 14.95 -17.01
C TYR A 185 23.20 15.14 -16.84
N ASN A 186 23.95 14.04 -16.74
CA ASN A 186 25.41 14.05 -16.67
C ASN A 186 26.04 13.66 -18.01
N ASN A 187 27.32 13.99 -18.24
CA ASN A 187 28.03 13.41 -19.40
C ASN A 187 28.22 11.89 -19.21
N TYR A 188 28.58 11.47 -18.00
CA TYR A 188 28.64 10.08 -17.59
C TYR A 188 27.81 9.91 -16.33
N GLY A 189 26.77 9.06 -16.38
CA GLY A 189 25.94 8.75 -15.22
C GLY A 189 26.73 7.96 -14.18
N VAL A 190 26.92 6.66 -14.44
CA VAL A 190 27.75 5.76 -13.64
C VAL A 190 28.97 5.32 -14.44
N GLN A 191 30.14 5.72 -13.98
CA GLN A 191 31.42 5.38 -14.59
C GLN A 191 32.25 4.44 -13.70
N LEU A 192 32.61 3.27 -14.22
CA LEU A 192 33.43 2.29 -13.52
C LEU A 192 34.79 2.06 -14.19
N GLY A 193 35.79 1.84 -13.35
CA GLY A 193 37.11 1.40 -13.73
C GLY A 193 38.11 2.54 -13.96
N SER A 194 39.27 2.21 -14.51
CA SER A 194 40.42 3.12 -14.57
C SER A 194 41.04 3.19 -15.97
N TYR A 195 42.10 3.99 -16.12
CA TYR A 195 42.81 4.13 -17.38
C TYR A 195 43.79 3.00 -17.67
N GLN A 196 44.16 2.19 -16.68
CA GLN A 196 45.25 1.22 -16.79
C GLN A 196 44.89 -0.07 -16.05
N TYR A 197 44.83 -1.17 -16.81
CA TYR A 197 44.63 -2.57 -16.37
C TYR A 197 43.20 -2.98 -16.01
N SER A 198 42.92 -4.26 -16.29
CA SER A 198 41.76 -4.99 -15.76
C SER A 198 41.95 -5.14 -14.26
N SER A 199 41.12 -4.48 -13.46
CA SER A 199 41.04 -4.72 -12.02
C SER A 199 39.83 -5.60 -11.74
N ASP A 200 40.01 -6.64 -10.91
CA ASP A 200 38.90 -7.39 -10.33
C ASP A 200 38.06 -6.44 -9.47
N THR A 201 37.03 -5.87 -10.08
CA THR A 201 35.97 -5.11 -9.42
C THR A 201 34.84 -6.08 -9.06
N SER A 202 33.90 -5.68 -8.20
CA SER A 202 32.73 -6.50 -7.87
C SER A 202 31.59 -5.66 -7.29
N HIS A 203 31.35 -4.51 -7.90
CA HIS A 203 30.29 -3.59 -7.48
C HIS A 203 28.91 -4.18 -7.80
N THR A 204 27.92 -3.83 -6.98
CA THR A 204 26.50 -4.10 -7.22
C THR A 204 25.81 -2.77 -7.45
N ILE A 205 25.19 -2.61 -8.61
CA ILE A 205 24.48 -1.42 -9.05
C ILE A 205 23.04 -1.85 -9.27
N VAL A 206 22.14 -1.39 -8.40
CA VAL A 206 20.77 -1.92 -8.28
C VAL A 206 19.79 -0.82 -7.88
N ASN A 207 18.52 -0.91 -8.29
CA ASN A 207 17.44 0.06 -8.02
C ASN A 207 17.75 1.52 -8.41
N ASN A 208 18.69 1.78 -9.33
CA ASN A 208 19.02 3.16 -9.69
C ASN A 208 18.20 3.63 -10.89
N THR A 209 17.77 4.89 -10.86
CA THR A 209 17.23 5.58 -12.02
C THR A 209 18.33 6.40 -12.69
N ILE A 210 18.80 5.95 -13.86
CA ILE A 210 19.88 6.56 -14.63
C ILE A 210 19.27 7.14 -15.91
N THR A 211 19.08 8.47 -15.95
CA THR A 211 18.28 9.10 -17.01
C THR A 211 18.89 10.34 -17.67
N GLY A 212 18.69 10.50 -18.98
CA GLY A 212 19.07 11.72 -19.70
C GLY A 212 20.58 12.02 -19.70
N ASN A 213 21.44 11.03 -19.44
CA ASN A 213 22.89 11.19 -19.46
C ASN A 213 23.43 10.97 -20.89
N GLN A 214 24.60 11.54 -21.22
CA GLN A 214 25.24 11.23 -22.51
C GLN A 214 25.67 9.75 -22.57
N PHE A 215 26.16 9.21 -21.46
CA PHE A 215 26.32 7.77 -21.23
C PHE A 215 25.65 7.43 -19.90
N GLY A 216 24.68 6.51 -19.89
CA GLY A 216 24.06 6.03 -18.65
C GLY A 216 25.08 5.26 -17.81
N ILE A 217 25.51 4.11 -18.31
CA ILE A 217 26.58 3.28 -17.72
C ILE A 217 27.80 3.30 -18.64
N TYR A 218 28.98 3.55 -18.09
CA TYR A 218 30.24 3.55 -18.83
C TYR A 218 31.33 2.77 -18.09
N ILE A 219 31.79 1.66 -18.68
CA ILE A 219 32.71 0.73 -18.01
C ILE A 219 34.03 0.63 -18.78
N LYS A 220 35.14 0.87 -18.08
CA LYS A 220 36.49 0.76 -18.63
C LYS A 220 37.38 -0.16 -17.79
N TYR A 221 37.63 -1.37 -18.30
CA TYR A 221 38.46 -2.40 -17.67
C TYR A 221 37.98 -2.91 -16.29
N ALA A 222 36.74 -2.62 -15.89
CA ALA A 222 36.13 -3.16 -14.68
C ALA A 222 35.41 -4.48 -15.01
N THR A 223 35.57 -5.51 -14.19
CA THR A 223 34.98 -6.85 -14.36
C THR A 223 34.16 -7.27 -13.14
N LYS A 224 33.33 -8.32 -13.27
CA LYS A 224 32.53 -8.96 -12.21
C LYS A 224 31.57 -8.02 -11.46
N ASN A 225 31.21 -6.89 -12.06
CA ASN A 225 30.16 -6.04 -11.52
C ASN A 225 28.79 -6.59 -11.94
N MET A 226 27.80 -6.37 -11.09
CA MET A 226 26.41 -6.77 -11.31
C MET A 226 25.55 -5.52 -11.46
N PHE A 227 24.73 -5.50 -12.51
CA PHE A 227 23.76 -4.46 -12.83
C PHE A 227 22.41 -5.13 -13.07
N TYR A 228 21.45 -4.92 -12.18
CA TYR A 228 20.09 -5.42 -12.32
C TYR A 228 19.16 -4.44 -11.59
N HIS A 229 17.86 -4.46 -11.91
CA HIS A 229 16.87 -3.54 -11.33
C HIS A 229 17.21 -2.06 -11.49
N ASN A 230 17.83 -1.66 -12.60
CA ASN A 230 18.06 -0.23 -12.87
C ASN A 230 17.15 0.25 -13.98
N ASN A 231 16.63 1.46 -13.85
CA ASN A 231 15.92 2.15 -14.91
C ASN A 231 16.90 2.97 -15.76
N LEU A 232 17.17 2.52 -16.98
CA LEU A 232 17.99 3.25 -17.95
C LEU A 232 17.08 3.96 -18.97
N ILE A 233 16.89 5.26 -18.76
CA ILE A 233 15.86 6.04 -19.45
C ILE A 233 16.47 7.19 -20.25
N ASP A 234 16.30 7.18 -21.56
CA ASP A 234 16.61 8.31 -22.46
C ASP A 234 18.06 8.83 -22.35
N ASN A 235 18.99 7.94 -22.01
CA ASN A 235 20.41 8.26 -22.13
C ASN A 235 20.79 8.25 -23.61
N THR A 236 21.68 9.16 -24.04
CA THR A 236 22.15 9.18 -25.45
C THR A 236 22.80 7.84 -25.83
N ARG A 237 23.44 7.19 -24.86
CA ARG A 237 23.84 5.78 -24.89
C ARG A 237 23.52 5.17 -23.54
N GLN A 238 22.64 4.17 -23.50
CA GLN A 238 22.24 3.53 -22.24
C GLN A 238 23.44 2.90 -21.52
N ALA A 239 24.22 2.08 -22.22
CA ALA A 239 25.42 1.46 -21.67
C ALA A 239 26.55 1.34 -22.70
N TYR A 240 27.80 1.43 -22.23
CA TYR A 240 28.99 1.20 -23.03
C TYR A 240 30.10 0.54 -22.22
N VAL A 241 30.59 -0.61 -22.70
CA VAL A 241 31.61 -1.42 -22.05
C VAL A 241 32.79 -1.61 -23.00
N PHE A 242 34.01 -1.30 -22.54
CA PHE A 242 35.22 -1.53 -23.32
C PHE A 242 35.58 -3.02 -23.38
N GLU A 243 36.19 -3.43 -24.49
CA GLU A 243 36.64 -4.81 -24.72
C GLU A 243 37.45 -5.38 -23.53
N ASN A 244 37.23 -6.66 -23.23
CA ASN A 244 37.82 -7.44 -22.11
C ASN A 244 37.27 -7.16 -20.71
N ALA A 245 36.20 -6.37 -20.58
CA ALA A 245 35.44 -6.25 -19.34
C ALA A 245 34.26 -7.25 -19.35
N VAL A 246 34.25 -8.20 -18.41
CA VAL A 246 33.15 -9.17 -18.24
C VAL A 246 32.31 -8.73 -17.05
N ASN A 247 31.05 -8.34 -17.26
CA ASN A 247 30.10 -7.90 -16.23
C ASN A 247 28.74 -8.56 -16.49
N SER A 248 27.91 -8.67 -15.44
CA SER A 248 26.54 -9.18 -15.57
C SER A 248 25.56 -8.02 -15.58
N PHE A 249 24.66 -8.00 -16.56
CA PHE A 249 23.56 -7.02 -16.65
C PHE A 249 22.20 -7.66 -16.36
N ASN A 250 22.19 -8.89 -15.87
CA ASN A 250 21.00 -9.53 -15.34
C ASN A 250 21.37 -10.58 -14.31
N MET A 251 20.40 -10.92 -13.49
CA MET A 251 20.36 -12.09 -12.63
C MET A 251 19.54 -13.19 -13.32
N GLU A 252 19.34 -14.33 -12.65
CA GLU A 252 18.38 -15.34 -13.11
C GLU A 252 16.95 -14.93 -12.70
N VAL A 253 15.92 -15.50 -13.32
CA VAL A 253 14.53 -15.31 -12.87
C VAL A 253 14.36 -15.79 -11.41
N PRO A 254 13.54 -15.12 -10.59
CA PRO A 254 12.67 -13.99 -10.94
C PRO A 254 13.34 -12.60 -10.87
N GLU A 255 14.59 -12.51 -10.40
CA GLU A 255 15.30 -11.23 -10.24
C GLU A 255 15.44 -10.47 -11.57
N GLY A 256 15.81 -11.15 -12.65
CA GLY A 256 15.84 -10.54 -13.97
C GLY A 256 16.93 -9.47 -14.18
N GLY A 257 16.73 -8.61 -15.16
CA GLY A 257 17.70 -7.63 -15.65
C GLY A 257 17.39 -6.19 -15.27
N ASN A 258 17.63 -5.28 -16.19
CA ASN A 258 17.36 -3.85 -16.07
C ASN A 258 16.22 -3.44 -17.02
N PHE A 259 15.62 -2.28 -16.75
CA PHE A 259 14.71 -1.64 -17.69
C PHE A 259 15.50 -0.73 -18.64
N TRP A 260 15.19 -0.81 -19.94
CA TRP A 260 15.83 0.00 -20.99
C TRP A 260 14.75 0.70 -21.82
N SER A 261 14.66 2.03 -21.76
CA SER A 261 13.55 2.77 -22.38
C SER A 261 13.48 2.65 -23.92
N ASP A 262 14.56 2.22 -24.57
CA ASP A 262 14.67 1.94 -25.99
C ASP A 262 14.49 0.46 -26.36
N TRP A 263 14.13 -0.41 -25.39
CA TRP A 263 14.00 -1.85 -25.57
C TRP A 263 12.97 -2.48 -24.63
N THR A 264 11.69 -2.35 -24.97
CA THR A 264 10.55 -2.76 -24.12
C THR A 264 9.62 -3.80 -24.77
N SER A 265 9.96 -4.31 -25.95
CA SER A 265 9.11 -5.27 -26.68
C SER A 265 9.93 -6.13 -27.66
N PRO A 266 9.43 -7.32 -28.05
CA PRO A 266 8.18 -7.95 -27.60
C PRO A 266 8.32 -8.70 -26.26
N ASP A 267 7.20 -8.85 -25.58
CA ASP A 267 6.96 -9.77 -24.46
C ASP A 267 5.74 -10.62 -24.88
N ALA A 268 6.00 -11.80 -25.44
CA ALA A 268 5.00 -12.62 -26.09
C ALA A 268 4.32 -13.60 -25.12
N ASP A 269 4.99 -13.99 -24.04
CA ASP A 269 4.45 -14.86 -23.00
C ASP A 269 3.93 -14.10 -21.77
N MET A 270 4.06 -12.77 -21.76
CA MET A 270 3.53 -11.85 -20.74
C MET A 270 4.14 -12.12 -19.36
N ASP A 271 5.42 -12.51 -19.32
CA ASP A 271 6.14 -12.80 -18.08
C ASP A 271 6.84 -11.56 -17.48
N GLY A 272 6.64 -10.39 -18.09
CA GLY A 272 7.23 -9.12 -17.65
C GLY A 272 8.65 -8.89 -18.19
N PHE A 273 9.25 -9.87 -18.86
CA PHE A 273 10.54 -9.76 -19.53
C PHE A 273 10.39 -9.57 -21.04
N VAL A 274 11.34 -8.84 -21.63
CA VAL A 274 11.46 -8.77 -23.08
C VAL A 274 12.09 -10.07 -23.58
N ASP A 275 11.40 -10.76 -24.49
CA ASP A 275 11.78 -12.08 -25.06
C ASP A 275 13.17 -12.12 -25.72
N SER A 276 13.71 -10.95 -26.06
CA SER A 276 14.97 -10.79 -26.78
C SER A 276 15.98 -10.01 -25.95
N PRO A 277 17.24 -10.50 -25.84
CA PRO A 277 18.28 -9.79 -25.11
C PRO A 277 18.51 -8.36 -25.62
N TYR A 278 18.70 -7.41 -24.72
CA TYR A 278 19.20 -6.08 -25.07
C TYR A 278 20.71 -6.13 -25.25
N VAL A 279 21.18 -5.95 -26.49
CA VAL A 279 22.61 -6.04 -26.84
C VAL A 279 23.18 -4.65 -27.07
N PHE A 280 24.28 -4.33 -26.39
CA PHE A 280 25.00 -3.07 -26.54
C PHE A 280 26.51 -3.29 -26.69
N SER A 281 27.28 -2.20 -26.79
CA SER A 281 28.72 -2.29 -26.99
C SER A 281 29.40 -2.93 -25.77
N GLY A 282 29.88 -4.16 -25.94
CA GLY A 282 30.66 -4.90 -24.94
C GLY A 282 29.85 -5.58 -23.83
N GLY A 283 28.52 -5.66 -23.96
CA GLY A 283 27.66 -6.32 -22.98
C GLY A 283 26.26 -6.60 -23.53
N GLN A 284 25.50 -7.37 -22.78
CA GLN A 284 24.09 -7.64 -23.06
C GLN A 284 23.34 -7.89 -21.75
N ASP A 285 22.07 -7.57 -21.74
CA ASP A 285 21.09 -7.95 -20.73
C ASP A 285 20.17 -9.02 -21.33
N ASN A 286 20.09 -10.19 -20.70
CA ASN A 286 19.31 -11.32 -21.22
C ASN A 286 17.88 -11.38 -20.69
N LEU A 287 17.55 -10.60 -19.64
CA LEU A 287 16.21 -10.55 -19.06
C LEU A 287 15.78 -9.09 -18.87
N PRO A 288 15.70 -8.28 -19.95
CA PRO A 288 15.30 -6.90 -19.84
C PRO A 288 13.86 -6.79 -19.34
N TRP A 289 13.57 -5.85 -18.45
CA TRP A 289 12.21 -5.58 -18.01
C TRP A 289 11.40 -4.84 -19.09
N THR A 290 10.11 -5.16 -19.25
CA THR A 290 9.22 -4.51 -20.21
C THR A 290 8.78 -3.11 -19.78
N GLN A 291 8.80 -2.85 -18.47
CA GLN A 291 8.38 -1.59 -17.87
C GLN A 291 9.34 -1.08 -16.80
N ILE A 292 9.23 0.22 -16.52
CA ILE A 292 9.93 0.91 -15.43
C ILE A 292 9.59 0.19 -14.12
N ASP A 293 10.59 -0.06 -13.29
CA ASP A 293 10.44 -0.74 -11.99
C ASP A 293 9.75 -2.12 -12.10
N GLY A 294 9.89 -2.83 -13.23
CA GLY A 294 9.24 -4.13 -13.46
C GLY A 294 9.57 -5.22 -12.43
N TRP A 295 10.64 -5.06 -11.66
CA TRP A 295 11.00 -5.96 -10.56
C TRP A 295 10.23 -5.71 -9.26
N GLU A 296 9.55 -4.57 -9.11
CA GLU A 296 8.76 -4.22 -7.93
C GLU A 296 7.29 -4.68 -8.05
N ILE A 297 6.84 -4.97 -9.26
CA ILE A 297 5.45 -5.31 -9.60
C ILE A 297 5.32 -6.79 -10.00
N GLN A 298 6.14 -7.66 -9.42
CA GLN A 298 6.02 -9.09 -9.64
C GLN A 298 4.93 -9.64 -8.73
N ASP A 299 4.09 -10.52 -9.27
CA ASP A 299 3.21 -11.40 -8.50
C ASP A 299 4.03 -12.64 -8.12
N ARG A 300 4.57 -12.66 -6.89
CA ARG A 300 5.54 -13.69 -6.47
C ARG A 300 4.89 -14.96 -5.96
N ASP A 301 3.69 -14.87 -5.39
CA ASP A 301 2.94 -16.04 -4.92
C ASP A 301 1.92 -16.57 -5.94
N GLY A 302 1.65 -15.81 -7.00
CA GLY A 302 0.86 -16.21 -8.15
C GLY A 302 -0.64 -16.06 -7.95
N ASP A 303 -1.08 -15.17 -7.05
CA ASP A 303 -2.51 -14.95 -6.76
C ASP A 303 -3.17 -13.92 -7.67
N GLY A 304 -2.40 -13.24 -8.52
CA GLY A 304 -2.84 -12.23 -9.48
C GLY A 304 -2.76 -10.79 -8.98
N TYR A 305 -2.39 -10.56 -7.72
CA TYR A 305 -2.07 -9.26 -7.16
C TYR A 305 -0.54 -9.07 -7.08
N TYR A 306 -0.10 -7.82 -6.98
CA TYR A 306 1.32 -7.47 -6.89
C TYR A 306 1.48 -6.17 -6.12
N PRO A 307 2.67 -5.85 -5.58
CA PRO A 307 2.87 -4.61 -4.84
C PRO A 307 2.73 -3.37 -5.74
N PRO A 308 2.20 -2.25 -5.21
CA PRO A 308 1.85 -2.01 -3.81
C PRO A 308 0.41 -2.42 -3.43
N GLU A 309 -0.40 -2.89 -4.38
CA GLU A 309 -1.76 -3.36 -4.10
C GLU A 309 -1.74 -4.58 -3.17
N ASP A 310 -0.79 -5.48 -3.39
CA ASP A 310 -0.50 -6.60 -2.50
C ASP A 310 0.44 -6.21 -1.35
N CYS A 311 -0.10 -6.23 -0.14
CA CYS A 311 0.60 -5.92 1.10
C CYS A 311 1.50 -7.06 1.60
N ASN A 312 1.32 -8.29 1.10
CA ASN A 312 2.21 -9.42 1.32
C ASN A 312 2.27 -10.36 0.10
N ASP A 313 2.96 -9.87 -0.92
CA ASP A 313 3.36 -10.57 -2.16
C ASP A 313 4.34 -11.74 -1.93
N ASN A 314 4.15 -12.54 -0.90
CA ASN A 314 4.77 -13.86 -0.74
C ASN A 314 3.78 -14.85 -0.11
N ASP A 315 2.52 -14.45 0.06
CA ASP A 315 1.46 -15.20 0.69
C ASP A 315 0.15 -15.00 -0.08
N PRO A 316 -0.28 -15.98 -0.90
CA PRO A 316 -1.43 -15.83 -1.79
C PRO A 316 -2.77 -15.80 -1.03
N GLU A 317 -2.75 -15.90 0.31
CA GLU A 317 -3.91 -15.71 1.19
C GLU A 317 -4.02 -14.26 1.72
N ILE A 318 -3.05 -13.39 1.43
CA ILE A 318 -3.03 -11.97 1.84
C ILE A 318 -2.91 -11.10 0.60
N ASN A 319 -4.02 -10.54 0.15
CA ASN A 319 -4.12 -9.72 -1.05
C ASN A 319 -5.45 -8.94 -1.06
N PRO A 320 -5.63 -7.93 -1.94
CA PRO A 320 -6.88 -7.17 -2.06
C PRO A 320 -8.17 -7.97 -2.26
N GLY A 321 -8.07 -9.20 -2.79
CA GLY A 321 -9.20 -10.09 -2.99
C GLY A 321 -9.46 -11.04 -1.81
N ALA A 322 -8.58 -11.07 -0.81
CA ALA A 322 -8.71 -11.96 0.33
C ALA A 322 -9.81 -11.48 1.28
N THR A 323 -10.40 -12.41 2.03
CA THR A 323 -11.35 -12.08 3.09
C THR A 323 -10.58 -11.75 4.36
N GLU A 324 -10.93 -10.65 5.01
CA GLU A 324 -10.34 -10.27 6.28
C GLU A 324 -10.61 -11.32 7.37
N ILE A 325 -9.59 -11.67 8.16
CA ILE A 325 -9.66 -12.64 9.25
C ILE A 325 -9.13 -11.98 10.53
N CYS A 326 -9.75 -12.30 11.67
CA CYS A 326 -9.30 -11.82 12.97
C CYS A 326 -8.02 -12.55 13.42
N ASP A 327 -6.87 -12.17 12.87
CA ASP A 327 -5.57 -12.81 13.12
C ASP A 327 -4.40 -11.85 13.39
N GLY A 328 -4.62 -10.53 13.31
CA GLY A 328 -3.60 -9.51 13.52
C GLY A 328 -2.91 -9.05 12.24
N THR A 329 -3.38 -9.52 11.08
CA THR A 329 -2.89 -9.21 9.74
C THR A 329 -3.99 -8.53 8.96
N ASP A 330 -3.61 -7.56 8.13
CA ASP A 330 -4.48 -7.01 7.09
C ASP A 330 -4.48 -8.01 5.94
N ASN A 331 -5.42 -8.96 5.93
CA ASN A 331 -5.46 -10.03 4.93
C ASN A 331 -5.93 -9.46 3.58
N ASN A 332 -6.87 -8.52 3.60
CA ASN A 332 -7.46 -7.94 2.39
C ASN A 332 -6.72 -6.69 1.87
N CYS A 333 -5.59 -6.33 2.47
CA CYS A 333 -4.73 -5.20 2.09
C CYS A 333 -5.48 -3.85 1.93
N ASP A 334 -6.56 -3.63 2.67
CA ASP A 334 -7.36 -2.39 2.61
C ASP A 334 -6.80 -1.28 3.53
N GLY A 335 -5.76 -1.60 4.30
CA GLY A 335 -5.11 -0.72 5.26
C GLY A 335 -5.72 -0.77 6.67
N VAL A 336 -6.71 -1.63 6.91
CA VAL A 336 -7.39 -1.82 8.20
C VAL A 336 -7.15 -3.23 8.72
N ILE A 337 -6.17 -3.36 9.62
CA ILE A 337 -5.92 -4.62 10.33
C ILE A 337 -7.16 -5.00 11.17
N ASP A 338 -7.70 -6.19 10.92
CA ASP A 338 -8.78 -6.82 11.66
C ASP A 338 -10.08 -5.98 11.75
N GLY A 339 -10.49 -5.28 10.70
CA GLY A 339 -11.69 -4.42 10.66
C GLY A 339 -13.05 -5.14 10.78
N LEU A 340 -13.12 -6.30 11.44
CA LEU A 340 -14.28 -7.18 11.49
C LEU A 340 -15.17 -6.92 12.71
N GLU A 341 -16.47 -7.01 12.50
CA GLU A 341 -17.48 -7.06 13.56
C GLU A 341 -18.26 -8.37 13.50
N ARG A 342 -18.64 -8.92 14.66
CA ARG A 342 -19.54 -10.06 14.75
C ARG A 342 -20.57 -9.89 15.83
N SER A 343 -21.74 -10.48 15.65
CA SER A 343 -22.73 -10.59 16.72
C SER A 343 -22.23 -11.52 17.82
N CYS A 344 -22.53 -11.15 19.06
CA CYS A 344 -22.24 -11.93 20.26
C CYS A 344 -23.41 -11.83 21.25
N GLY A 345 -23.45 -12.74 22.22
CA GLY A 345 -24.55 -12.82 23.19
C GLY A 345 -25.84 -13.43 22.63
N GLU A 346 -26.84 -13.59 23.49
CA GLU A 346 -28.16 -14.14 23.13
C GLU A 346 -29.28 -13.33 23.82
N GLY A 347 -30.45 -13.24 23.18
CA GLY A 347 -31.63 -12.58 23.73
C GLY A 347 -31.42 -11.08 23.97
N VAL A 348 -31.72 -10.60 25.17
CA VAL A 348 -31.55 -9.18 25.56
C VAL A 348 -30.09 -8.76 25.71
N CYS A 349 -29.15 -9.70 25.68
CA CYS A 349 -27.72 -9.45 25.73
C CYS A 349 -27.05 -9.51 24.35
N LEU A 350 -27.83 -9.47 23.27
CA LEU A 350 -27.29 -9.42 21.91
C LEU A 350 -26.46 -8.13 21.76
N GLY A 351 -25.22 -8.28 21.36
CA GLY A 351 -24.25 -7.20 21.19
C GLY A 351 -23.30 -7.45 20.04
N THR A 352 -22.32 -6.56 19.91
CA THR A 352 -21.29 -6.64 18.87
C THR A 352 -19.92 -6.83 19.50
N SER A 353 -19.12 -7.72 18.96
CA SER A 353 -17.70 -7.88 19.28
C SER A 353 -16.90 -7.45 18.07
N VAL A 354 -15.90 -6.61 18.30
CA VAL A 354 -15.00 -6.06 17.27
C VAL A 354 -13.68 -6.81 17.37
N CYS A 355 -13.06 -7.19 16.24
CA CYS A 355 -11.71 -7.72 16.31
C CYS A 355 -10.70 -6.58 16.38
N GLU A 356 -9.74 -6.66 17.30
CA GLU A 356 -8.61 -5.74 17.36
C GLU A 356 -7.32 -6.52 17.66
N GLY A 357 -6.35 -6.51 16.73
CA GLY A 357 -5.03 -7.10 16.94
C GLY A 357 -5.05 -8.63 17.09
N GLY A 358 -5.84 -9.30 16.26
CA GLY A 358 -6.00 -10.76 16.21
C GLY A 358 -6.83 -11.33 17.35
N SER A 359 -7.60 -10.49 18.04
CA SER A 359 -8.45 -10.92 19.16
C SER A 359 -9.77 -10.17 19.17
N TRP A 360 -10.84 -10.93 19.34
CA TRP A 360 -12.19 -10.39 19.50
C TRP A 360 -12.35 -9.71 20.85
N SER A 361 -12.85 -8.48 20.84
CA SER A 361 -13.21 -7.69 22.01
C SER A 361 -14.31 -8.38 22.83
N ASP A 362 -14.48 -7.92 24.06
CA ASP A 362 -15.68 -8.23 24.85
C ASP A 362 -16.95 -7.79 24.11
N CYS A 363 -18.07 -8.44 24.44
CA CYS A 363 -19.34 -8.22 23.76
C CYS A 363 -19.98 -6.88 24.16
N SER A 364 -20.06 -5.93 23.23
CA SER A 364 -20.73 -4.65 23.42
C SER A 364 -22.26 -4.80 23.25
N SER A 365 -22.94 -5.26 24.30
CA SER A 365 -24.41 -5.16 24.32
C SER A 365 -24.81 -3.68 24.47
N LYS A 366 -25.79 -3.21 23.66
CA LYS A 366 -26.36 -1.86 23.83
C LYS A 366 -27.12 -1.80 25.16
N GLY A 367 -26.41 -1.37 26.20
CA GLY A 367 -26.97 -1.07 27.51
C GLY A 367 -26.52 -2.06 28.58
N THR A 368 -25.78 -1.52 29.55
CA THR A 368 -25.31 -2.18 30.78
C THR A 368 -24.18 -3.18 30.58
N ASP A 369 -22.94 -2.67 30.68
CA ASP A 369 -21.90 -3.43 31.39
C ASP A 369 -22.53 -3.88 32.71
N ALA A 370 -22.82 -5.17 32.81
CA ALA A 370 -23.42 -5.76 33.97
C ALA A 370 -22.50 -5.49 35.17
N GLY A 371 -22.97 -4.61 36.05
CA GLY A 371 -22.44 -4.49 37.38
C GLY A 371 -22.32 -5.86 38.01
N ILE A 372 -21.13 -6.15 38.54
CA ILE A 372 -20.85 -6.98 39.71
C ILE A 372 -22.05 -7.85 40.14
N CYS A 373 -22.06 -9.12 39.75
CA CYS A 373 -22.90 -10.13 40.36
C CYS A 373 -22.39 -10.38 41.79
N ALA A 374 -22.99 -9.73 42.78
CA ALA A 374 -22.79 -10.05 44.19
C ALA A 374 -23.76 -11.20 44.54
N VAL A 375 -23.25 -12.43 44.65
CA VAL A 375 -24.02 -13.51 45.27
C VAL A 375 -23.82 -13.40 46.77
N CYS A 376 -24.92 -13.31 47.52
CA CYS A 376 -24.83 -13.38 48.98
C CYS A 376 -24.61 -14.84 49.41
N ASP A 377 -23.67 -15.05 50.34
CA ASP A 377 -23.55 -16.33 51.02
C ASP A 377 -24.82 -16.64 51.84
N SER A 378 -24.85 -17.81 52.49
CA SER A 378 -25.98 -18.25 53.32
C SER A 378 -26.29 -17.34 54.51
N GLU A 379 -25.43 -16.35 54.80
CA GLU A 379 -25.59 -15.37 55.87
C GLU A 379 -25.91 -13.95 55.33
N GLY A 380 -25.98 -13.77 54.01
CA GLY A 380 -26.37 -12.49 53.39
C GLY A 380 -25.19 -11.56 53.06
N VAL A 381 -23.95 -12.06 53.04
CA VAL A 381 -22.75 -11.26 52.75
C VAL A 381 -22.35 -11.43 51.28
N PRO A 382 -22.13 -10.35 50.50
CA PRO A 382 -21.77 -10.47 49.07
C PRO A 382 -20.34 -10.97 48.85
N GLU A 383 -20.18 -12.06 48.07
CA GLU A 383 -18.91 -12.54 47.50
C GLU A 383 -18.80 -12.17 46.01
N TYR A 384 -17.57 -11.91 45.54
CA TYR A 384 -17.24 -11.52 44.16
C TYR A 384 -16.70 -12.71 43.36
N ASP A 385 -17.25 -12.96 42.17
CA ASP A 385 -16.74 -13.93 41.19
C ASP A 385 -16.15 -13.17 40.00
N GLU A 386 -14.86 -13.36 39.73
CA GLU A 386 -14.09 -12.69 38.68
C GLU A 386 -14.16 -13.43 37.31
N THR A 387 -15.05 -14.42 37.13
CA THR A 387 -15.00 -15.30 35.93
C THR A 387 -16.26 -15.34 35.05
N GLN A 388 -17.12 -14.31 35.11
CA GLN A 388 -18.38 -14.13 34.35
C GLN A 388 -18.53 -14.98 33.07
N THR A 389 -19.03 -16.21 33.22
CA THR A 389 -19.41 -17.11 32.11
C THR A 389 -20.65 -17.96 32.45
N GLY A 390 -21.62 -17.40 33.18
CA GLY A 390 -22.82 -18.17 33.55
C GLY A 390 -24.05 -17.33 33.93
N ASP A 391 -25.09 -17.48 33.12
CA ASP A 391 -26.44 -16.92 33.17
C ASP A 391 -27.11 -16.80 34.55
N CYS A 392 -27.82 -15.69 34.78
CA CYS A 392 -28.88 -15.63 35.80
C CYS A 392 -30.25 -15.41 35.14
N LEU A 393 -31.07 -16.47 35.14
CA LEU A 393 -32.51 -16.40 34.86
C LEU A 393 -33.26 -15.74 36.04
N PRO A 394 -34.36 -14.99 35.79
CA PRO A 394 -35.06 -14.24 36.82
C PRO A 394 -35.75 -15.19 37.81
N THR A 395 -35.33 -15.17 39.09
CA THR A 395 -36.05 -15.86 40.16
C THR A 395 -37.06 -14.92 40.81
N SER A 396 -38.33 -15.20 40.51
CA SER A 396 -39.48 -14.76 41.30
C SER A 396 -39.30 -15.07 42.79
N CYS A 397 -39.44 -14.07 43.68
CA CYS A 397 -39.73 -14.33 45.09
C CYS A 397 -41.22 -14.64 45.28
N PRO A 398 -41.59 -15.67 46.08
CA PRO A 398 -42.99 -16.03 46.32
C PRO A 398 -43.69 -15.03 47.24
N GLU A 399 -44.93 -14.67 46.89
CA GLU A 399 -45.85 -13.99 47.80
C GLU A 399 -45.97 -14.78 49.12
N SER A 400 -45.97 -14.06 50.24
CA SER A 400 -46.15 -14.51 51.63
C SER A 400 -44.88 -14.90 52.39
N GLY A 401 -44.21 -13.90 52.97
CA GLY A 401 -43.07 -14.17 53.85
C GLY A 401 -42.42 -13.05 54.66
N CYS A 402 -43.02 -11.87 54.85
CA CYS A 402 -42.49 -10.90 55.83
C CYS A 402 -43.61 -10.31 56.69
N GLY A 403 -43.87 -10.99 57.81
CA GLY A 403 -44.64 -10.46 58.94
C GLY A 403 -43.71 -9.76 59.94
N VAL A 404 -44.00 -8.49 60.19
CA VAL A 404 -43.89 -7.78 61.48
C VAL A 404 -42.71 -8.14 62.41
N ALA A 405 -41.59 -7.41 62.28
CA ALA A 405 -40.89 -6.71 63.38
C ALA A 405 -39.41 -6.46 63.03
N GLY A 406 -39.03 -5.17 63.00
CA GLY A 406 -37.71 -4.71 63.40
C GLY A 406 -36.57 -4.81 62.39
N CYS A 407 -36.32 -3.72 61.65
CA CYS A 407 -34.97 -3.24 61.35
C CYS A 407 -35.02 -1.70 61.44
N GLY A 408 -34.73 -1.19 62.63
CA GLY A 408 -34.42 0.23 62.85
C GLY A 408 -32.96 0.53 62.50
N GLU A 409 -32.71 1.81 62.23
CA GLU A 409 -31.43 2.53 62.25
C GLU A 409 -30.14 1.69 62.21
N PHE A 410 -29.47 1.68 61.06
CA PHE A 410 -28.01 1.61 61.02
C PHE A 410 -27.45 2.75 60.17
N VAL A 411 -26.46 3.40 60.78
CA VAL A 411 -25.77 4.62 60.38
C VAL A 411 -24.91 4.35 59.15
N PHE A 412 -25.15 5.08 58.05
CA PHE A 412 -24.22 5.16 56.92
C PHE A 412 -22.96 5.90 57.36
N GLY A 413 -21.86 5.17 57.49
CA GLY A 413 -20.52 5.72 57.67
C GLY A 413 -19.89 6.07 56.32
N GLU A 414 -19.21 7.22 56.30
CA GLU A 414 -18.53 7.85 55.17
C GLU A 414 -17.45 6.94 54.52
N TYR A 415 -17.47 6.84 53.18
CA TYR A 415 -16.32 6.53 52.31
C TYR A 415 -16.46 7.35 51.00
N PRO A 416 -15.37 7.58 50.25
CA PRO A 416 -14.86 8.91 49.93
C PRO A 416 -15.37 9.39 48.57
N ALA A 417 -15.59 10.70 48.47
CA ALA A 417 -15.82 11.40 47.22
C ALA A 417 -14.57 11.30 46.32
N TYR A 418 -14.51 10.29 45.45
CA TYR A 418 -13.92 10.36 44.10
C TYR A 418 -14.19 9.04 43.35
N VAL A 419 -15.45 8.80 43.00
CA VAL A 419 -15.82 8.06 41.79
C VAL A 419 -16.95 8.89 41.20
N GLU A 420 -16.79 9.34 39.96
CA GLU A 420 -17.82 10.10 39.25
C GLU A 420 -19.06 9.21 39.11
N ASN A 421 -20.02 9.42 40.01
CA ASN A 421 -21.33 8.81 39.94
C ASN A 421 -22.21 9.73 39.09
N GLU A 422 -22.20 9.53 37.77
CA GLU A 422 -23.07 10.24 36.82
C GLU A 422 -24.51 9.71 36.82
N CYS A 423 -25.05 9.27 37.96
CA CYS A 423 -26.49 9.12 38.13
C CYS A 423 -27.14 10.49 38.38
N SER A 424 -27.14 11.35 37.37
CA SER A 424 -27.93 12.58 37.31
C SER A 424 -29.04 12.41 36.28
N GLY A 425 -30.17 11.81 36.70
CA GLY A 425 -31.35 11.63 35.84
C GLY A 425 -32.57 11.05 36.57
N ILE A 426 -33.29 11.93 37.26
CA ILE A 426 -34.72 11.93 37.66
C ILE A 426 -35.47 10.56 37.79
N TYR A 427 -35.80 10.18 39.03
CA TYR A 427 -37.02 9.42 39.34
C TYR A 427 -37.77 10.06 40.53
N THR A 428 -39.07 10.34 40.40
CA THR A 428 -39.95 10.66 41.55
C THR A 428 -40.82 9.46 41.90
N CYS A 429 -40.66 8.96 43.12
CA CYS A 429 -41.43 7.82 43.63
C CYS A 429 -42.79 8.25 44.18
N THR A 430 -43.88 7.65 43.69
CA THR A 430 -45.13 7.54 44.45
C THR A 430 -45.72 6.14 44.34
N GLN A 431 -45.94 5.50 45.49
CA GLN A 431 -46.72 4.27 45.71
C GLN A 431 -46.53 3.13 44.69
N ASN A 432 -45.34 2.51 44.76
CA ASN A 432 -45.08 1.10 44.45
C ASN A 432 -45.13 0.62 42.98
N ILE A 433 -44.87 1.46 41.98
CA ILE A 433 -44.55 1.01 40.61
C ILE A 433 -43.42 1.88 40.03
N CYS A 434 -42.41 1.25 39.43
CA CYS A 434 -41.45 1.88 38.52
C CYS A 434 -41.69 1.22 37.14
N GLU A 435 -42.24 1.96 36.19
CA GLU A 435 -42.36 1.55 34.79
C GLU A 435 -41.55 2.55 33.95
N GLU A 436 -40.77 2.03 33.00
CA GLU A 436 -40.04 2.80 32.01
C GLU A 436 -41.04 3.20 30.92
N GLU A 437 -41.48 4.47 30.94
CA GLU A 437 -42.19 5.04 29.82
C GLU A 437 -41.11 5.58 28.87
N VAL A 438 -40.76 4.83 27.82
CA VAL A 438 -40.16 5.45 26.63
C VAL A 438 -41.26 6.36 26.09
N ILE A 439 -41.15 7.65 26.39
CA ILE A 439 -42.02 8.66 25.78
C ILE A 439 -41.54 8.81 24.33
N CYS A 440 -41.93 7.87 23.47
CA CYS A 440 -42.07 8.16 22.05
C CYS A 440 -43.07 9.32 21.94
N GLU A 441 -42.80 10.31 21.09
CA GLU A 441 -43.81 11.33 20.79
C GLU A 441 -45.05 10.67 20.15
N ALA A 442 -46.11 11.45 19.89
CA ALA A 442 -47.31 10.88 19.30
C ALA A 442 -47.00 10.36 17.89
N ASP A 443 -47.02 9.03 17.74
CA ASP A 443 -47.13 8.30 16.48
C ASP A 443 -48.30 8.88 15.68
N SER A 444 -47.95 9.71 14.69
CA SER A 444 -48.90 10.59 14.02
C SER A 444 -49.62 9.89 12.87
N ASP A 445 -49.06 8.81 12.36
CA ASP A 445 -49.64 8.02 11.26
C ASP A 445 -50.19 6.65 11.70
N GLY A 446 -49.78 6.15 12.87
CA GLY A 446 -50.32 5.00 13.56
C GLY A 446 -49.66 3.67 13.23
N ASP A 447 -48.42 3.66 12.75
CA ASP A 447 -47.69 2.45 12.37
C ASP A 447 -46.94 1.75 13.51
N GLY A 448 -46.89 2.39 14.68
CA GLY A 448 -46.21 1.89 15.89
C GLY A 448 -44.80 2.43 16.07
N TYR A 449 -44.30 3.26 15.15
CA TYR A 449 -43.05 4.00 15.24
C TYR A 449 -43.34 5.49 15.43
N SER A 450 -42.31 6.26 15.80
CA SER A 450 -42.40 7.72 15.94
C SER A 450 -41.04 8.31 15.58
N PRO A 451 -40.89 9.63 15.40
CA PRO A 451 -39.62 10.22 14.95
C PRO A 451 -38.44 9.88 15.87
N SER A 452 -38.70 9.81 17.18
CA SER A 452 -37.72 9.45 18.20
C SER A 452 -37.45 7.95 18.30
N CYS A 453 -38.27 7.13 17.65
CA CYS A 453 -38.32 5.67 17.79
C CYS A 453 -38.17 4.93 16.45
N GLY A 454 -37.59 5.57 15.42
CA GLY A 454 -37.21 4.91 14.16
C GLY A 454 -38.09 5.19 12.96
N ASP A 455 -38.88 6.27 13.01
CA ASP A 455 -39.68 6.74 11.89
C ASP A 455 -39.01 7.99 11.27
N CYS A 456 -38.69 7.94 9.98
CA CYS A 456 -38.08 9.06 9.26
C CYS A 456 -39.11 9.96 8.55
N ASP A 457 -40.37 9.55 8.47
CA ASP A 457 -41.52 10.35 8.02
C ASP A 457 -42.82 9.93 8.72
N ASP A 458 -43.00 10.43 9.96
CA ASP A 458 -44.15 10.23 10.87
C ASP A 458 -45.47 10.83 10.36
N SER A 459 -45.59 11.01 9.06
CA SER A 459 -46.84 11.30 8.37
C SER A 459 -47.28 10.17 7.44
N GLN A 460 -46.50 9.10 7.32
CA GLN A 460 -46.67 7.99 6.38
C GLN A 460 -46.37 6.63 7.02
N VAL A 461 -47.43 5.87 7.32
CA VAL A 461 -47.42 4.50 7.88
C VAL A 461 -46.51 3.48 7.17
N ALA A 462 -46.09 3.79 5.95
CA ALA A 462 -45.24 2.93 5.13
C ALA A 462 -43.74 3.26 5.27
N ILE A 463 -43.37 4.24 6.09
CA ILE A 463 -42.00 4.74 6.24
C ILE A 463 -41.57 4.59 7.70
N ASN A 464 -40.84 3.53 8.02
CA ASN A 464 -40.34 3.24 9.36
C ASN A 464 -39.28 2.14 9.32
N LEU A 465 -38.51 1.97 10.40
CA LEU A 465 -37.49 0.90 10.55
C LEU A 465 -37.96 -0.54 10.29
N GLY A 466 -39.26 -0.80 10.27
CA GLY A 466 -39.84 -2.11 9.98
C GLY A 466 -40.45 -2.25 8.57
N ALA A 467 -40.43 -1.19 7.76
CA ALA A 467 -41.00 -1.20 6.42
C ALA A 467 -40.07 -1.87 5.40
N GLU A 468 -40.67 -2.38 4.32
CA GLU A 468 -39.95 -2.92 3.17
C GLU A 468 -39.70 -1.79 2.17
N GLU A 469 -38.47 -1.71 1.67
CA GLU A 469 -38.10 -0.70 0.68
C GLU A 469 -38.83 -0.94 -0.66
N ILE A 470 -39.31 0.13 -1.29
CA ILE A 470 -39.98 0.09 -2.59
C ILE A 470 -39.47 1.21 -3.49
N CYS A 471 -39.49 0.99 -4.82
CA CYS A 471 -38.97 1.94 -5.81
C CYS A 471 -39.85 3.21 -5.99
N ASP A 472 -39.90 4.07 -4.99
CA ASP A 472 -40.73 5.28 -4.97
C ASP A 472 -39.97 6.58 -4.64
N GLN A 473 -38.65 6.51 -4.54
CA GLN A 473 -37.71 7.61 -4.24
C GLN A 473 -37.78 8.09 -2.79
N LEU A 474 -38.30 7.26 -1.90
CA LEU A 474 -38.31 7.49 -0.46
C LEU A 474 -37.52 6.37 0.21
N ASP A 475 -36.80 6.71 1.28
CA ASP A 475 -36.21 5.73 2.18
C ASP A 475 -37.35 5.20 3.07
N ASN A 476 -37.96 4.07 2.68
CA ASN A 476 -39.12 3.53 3.38
C ASN A 476 -38.70 2.84 4.67
N ASN A 477 -37.55 2.17 4.69
CA ASN A 477 -37.09 1.41 5.85
C ASN A 477 -36.24 2.23 6.84
N CYS A 478 -36.03 3.51 6.58
CA CYS A 478 -35.25 4.46 7.39
C CYS A 478 -33.81 4.00 7.69
N ASP A 479 -33.19 3.25 6.79
CA ASP A 479 -31.80 2.77 6.92
C ASP A 479 -30.76 3.79 6.43
N GLY A 480 -31.22 4.91 5.85
CA GLY A 480 -30.39 6.00 5.33
C GLY A 480 -30.01 5.85 3.85
N GLN A 481 -30.52 4.82 3.17
CA GLN A 481 -30.40 4.61 1.73
C GLN A 481 -31.79 4.74 1.08
N THR A 482 -31.84 5.14 -0.19
CA THR A 482 -33.12 5.34 -0.91
C THR A 482 -33.20 4.37 -2.08
N ASP A 483 -34.35 3.70 -2.21
CA ASP A 483 -34.68 2.76 -3.29
C ASP A 483 -33.64 1.63 -3.42
N ASN A 484 -33.00 1.17 -2.33
CA ASN A 484 -31.94 0.15 -2.36
C ASN A 484 -32.45 -1.30 -2.46
N VAL A 485 -33.60 -1.50 -3.11
CA VAL A 485 -34.21 -2.82 -3.27
C VAL A 485 -33.34 -3.67 -4.21
N ASP A 486 -32.92 -4.82 -3.69
CA ASP A 486 -32.36 -5.94 -4.45
C ASP A 486 -33.12 -7.19 -3.99
N ALA A 487 -34.33 -7.37 -4.52
CA ALA A 487 -35.27 -8.37 -4.00
C ALA A 487 -34.77 -9.80 -4.25
N ASP A 488 -33.85 -9.95 -5.20
CA ASP A 488 -33.48 -11.19 -5.80
C ASP A 488 -32.00 -11.56 -5.57
N ARG A 489 -31.26 -10.59 -5.01
CA ARG A 489 -29.90 -10.65 -4.44
C ARG A 489 -28.83 -10.90 -5.48
N ASP A 490 -29.02 -10.36 -6.67
CA ASP A 490 -28.04 -10.41 -7.75
C ASP A 490 -27.04 -9.24 -7.72
N GLY A 491 -27.17 -8.33 -6.75
CA GLY A 491 -26.31 -7.16 -6.58
C GLY A 491 -26.67 -5.99 -7.49
N VAL A 492 -27.74 -6.10 -8.29
CA VAL A 492 -28.27 -5.05 -9.15
C VAL A 492 -29.58 -4.54 -8.56
N ASN A 493 -29.67 -3.23 -8.41
CA ASN A 493 -30.84 -2.59 -7.83
C ASN A 493 -32.09 -2.68 -8.75
N ASP A 494 -33.17 -3.26 -8.23
CA ASP A 494 -34.51 -3.46 -8.84
C ASP A 494 -35.10 -2.16 -9.41
N CYS A 495 -34.76 -1.02 -8.82
CA CYS A 495 -35.35 0.28 -9.11
C CYS A 495 -34.59 1.05 -10.19
N THR A 496 -33.28 0.89 -10.27
CA THR A 496 -32.44 1.71 -11.16
C THR A 496 -32.11 1.02 -12.46
N ASP A 497 -31.86 -0.29 -12.47
CA ASP A 497 -31.38 -0.97 -13.67
C ASP A 497 -31.70 -2.47 -13.79
N ASP A 498 -32.25 -3.18 -12.79
CA ASP A 498 -32.66 -4.58 -12.99
C ASP A 498 -33.94 -4.69 -13.85
N LEU A 499 -33.89 -5.57 -14.84
CA LEU A 499 -34.97 -5.81 -15.81
C LEU A 499 -35.70 -7.13 -15.57
N CYS A 500 -35.30 -7.88 -14.55
CA CYS A 500 -35.63 -9.26 -14.36
C CYS A 500 -36.20 -9.64 -12.98
N LEU A 501 -36.54 -8.71 -12.08
CA LEU A 501 -37.37 -8.88 -10.86
C LEU A 501 -37.67 -10.31 -10.39
N GLY A 502 -37.01 -10.72 -9.30
CA GLY A 502 -37.23 -12.02 -8.67
C GLY A 502 -36.44 -13.15 -9.32
N THR A 503 -35.32 -12.79 -9.95
CA THR A 503 -34.32 -13.74 -10.42
C THR A 503 -33.64 -14.45 -9.25
N ARG A 504 -32.87 -15.48 -9.54
CA ARG A 504 -31.85 -16.01 -8.65
C ARG A 504 -30.73 -16.45 -9.56
N THR A 505 -29.49 -16.29 -9.14
CA THR A 505 -28.34 -16.86 -9.84
C THR A 505 -28.55 -18.34 -10.22
N GLU A 506 -27.92 -18.75 -11.33
CA GLU A 506 -28.15 -20.06 -11.91
C GLU A 506 -27.42 -21.18 -11.16
N GLY A 507 -28.09 -21.84 -10.21
CA GLY A 507 -27.53 -23.01 -9.50
C GLY A 507 -27.40 -24.33 -10.32
N ALA A 508 -27.00 -24.32 -11.59
CA ALA A 508 -27.02 -25.51 -12.45
C ALA A 508 -25.72 -26.33 -12.46
N ALA A 509 -25.79 -27.56 -11.93
CA ALA A 509 -24.70 -28.52 -11.87
C ALA A 509 -24.14 -28.96 -13.26
N TRP A 510 -22.93 -28.45 -13.61
CA TRP A 510 -21.80 -29.02 -14.40
C TRP A 510 -22.04 -29.89 -15.66
N LYS A 511 -23.26 -30.14 -16.12
CA LYS A 511 -23.51 -31.01 -17.28
C LYS A 511 -23.32 -30.25 -18.59
N ALA A 512 -22.05 -30.13 -18.96
CA ALA A 512 -21.55 -29.80 -20.29
C ALA A 512 -21.99 -28.44 -20.85
N LEU A 513 -21.59 -27.36 -20.18
CA LEU A 513 -21.36 -26.09 -20.88
C LEU A 513 -20.45 -26.39 -22.08
N LEU A 514 -20.83 -25.95 -23.28
CA LEU A 514 -19.95 -26.08 -24.44
C LEU A 514 -18.93 -24.94 -24.41
N PRO A 515 -17.82 -25.06 -25.15
CA PRO A 515 -16.96 -23.93 -25.47
C PRO A 515 -17.80 -22.71 -25.83
N TRP A 516 -17.61 -21.60 -25.10
CA TRP A 516 -18.27 -20.30 -25.35
C TRP A 516 -19.72 -20.16 -24.87
N HIS A 517 -20.16 -21.01 -23.94
CA HIS A 517 -21.39 -20.79 -23.16
C HIS A 517 -21.07 -20.17 -21.80
N TYR A 518 -22.01 -19.36 -21.32
CA TYR A 518 -21.92 -18.54 -20.13
C TYR A 518 -23.10 -18.89 -19.22
N ALA A 519 -22.85 -19.05 -17.93
CA ALA A 519 -23.83 -19.26 -16.87
C ALA A 519 -23.11 -18.89 -15.58
N ASP A 520 -23.77 -18.20 -14.64
CA ASP A 520 -23.22 -17.88 -13.32
C ASP A 520 -23.42 -19.12 -12.42
N THR A 521 -22.39 -19.94 -12.26
CA THR A 521 -22.49 -21.27 -11.63
C THR A 521 -22.07 -21.29 -10.16
N ASP A 522 -21.31 -20.29 -9.70
CA ASP A 522 -20.90 -20.14 -8.30
C ASP A 522 -21.50 -18.93 -7.58
N ASN A 523 -22.41 -18.18 -8.24
CA ASN A 523 -23.18 -17.08 -7.66
C ASN A 523 -22.27 -15.91 -7.22
N ASP A 524 -21.20 -15.63 -7.98
CA ASP A 524 -20.34 -14.47 -7.75
C ASP A 524 -20.79 -13.22 -8.54
N GLY A 525 -21.84 -13.35 -9.36
CA GLY A 525 -22.39 -12.29 -10.19
C GLY A 525 -21.67 -12.12 -11.54
N VAL A 526 -20.72 -12.98 -11.84
CA VAL A 526 -19.97 -13.03 -13.11
C VAL A 526 -20.29 -14.33 -13.83
N PHE A 527 -20.64 -14.26 -15.10
CA PHE A 527 -20.94 -15.50 -15.82
C PHE A 527 -19.65 -16.30 -16.09
N GLU A 528 -19.63 -17.61 -15.90
CA GLU A 528 -18.47 -18.43 -16.21
C GLU A 528 -18.52 -19.02 -17.62
N VAL A 529 -17.38 -18.99 -18.30
CA VAL A 529 -17.16 -19.61 -19.59
C VAL A 529 -16.44 -20.95 -19.46
N HIS A 530 -16.99 -21.99 -20.08
CA HIS A 530 -16.29 -23.27 -20.20
C HIS A 530 -15.36 -23.27 -21.41
N LEU A 531 -14.03 -23.29 -21.25
CA LEU A 531 -13.06 -23.37 -22.37
C LEU A 531 -12.74 -24.81 -22.83
N GLY A 532 -13.62 -25.77 -22.52
CA GLY A 532 -13.50 -27.18 -22.88
C GLY A 532 -12.99 -28.09 -21.74
N TRP A 533 -13.10 -29.41 -21.95
CA TRP A 533 -13.07 -30.47 -20.93
C TRP A 533 -11.76 -30.59 -20.09
N LYS A 534 -10.76 -29.73 -20.33
CA LYS A 534 -9.46 -29.73 -19.65
C LYS A 534 -9.07 -28.40 -18.99
N LYS A 535 -9.88 -27.34 -19.11
CA LYS A 535 -9.52 -25.98 -18.67
C LYS A 535 -10.43 -25.37 -17.59
N GLY A 536 -11.39 -26.13 -17.05
CA GLY A 536 -12.25 -25.64 -15.96
C GLY A 536 -13.32 -24.64 -16.41
N LEU A 537 -13.99 -24.03 -15.43
CA LEU A 537 -14.81 -22.83 -15.57
C LEU A 537 -13.90 -21.64 -15.28
N LEU A 538 -14.12 -20.52 -15.98
CA LEU A 538 -13.39 -19.27 -15.79
C LEU A 538 -14.41 -18.14 -15.84
N ASP A 539 -14.25 -17.13 -15.03
CA ASP A 539 -15.10 -15.95 -15.03
C ASP A 539 -15.02 -15.26 -16.39
N SER A 540 -16.16 -14.74 -16.84
CA SER A 540 -16.24 -14.03 -18.11
C SER A 540 -16.05 -12.53 -17.99
N GLU A 541 -15.94 -11.89 -19.15
CA GLU A 541 -16.01 -10.44 -19.28
C GLU A 541 -17.44 -9.87 -19.12
N TYR A 542 -18.47 -10.70 -18.87
CA TYR A 542 -19.85 -10.26 -18.72
C TYR A 542 -20.32 -10.52 -17.28
N THR A 543 -20.83 -9.48 -16.64
CA THR A 543 -21.44 -9.58 -15.31
C THR A 543 -22.97 -9.64 -15.40
N LEU A 544 -23.63 -10.00 -14.30
CA LEU A 544 -25.08 -9.84 -14.18
C LEU A 544 -25.47 -8.37 -14.37
N GLU A 545 -24.68 -7.42 -13.84
CA GLU A 545 -24.87 -5.98 -14.05
C GLU A 545 -24.88 -5.59 -15.54
N ASP A 546 -23.93 -6.10 -16.34
CA ASP A 546 -23.92 -5.86 -17.80
C ASP A 546 -25.21 -6.33 -18.47
N THR A 547 -25.85 -7.36 -17.89
CA THR A 547 -27.10 -7.93 -18.38
C THR A 547 -28.35 -7.38 -17.71
N HIS A 548 -28.23 -6.35 -16.87
CA HIS A 548 -29.29 -5.76 -16.06
C HIS A 548 -29.92 -6.76 -15.07
N GLY A 549 -29.08 -7.48 -14.32
CA GLY A 549 -29.50 -8.47 -13.31
C GLY A 549 -30.02 -9.80 -13.89
N CYS A 550 -30.22 -9.87 -15.19
CA CYS A 550 -30.88 -11.01 -15.80
C CYS A 550 -30.01 -12.28 -15.85
N THR A 551 -30.50 -13.36 -15.25
CA THR A 551 -29.87 -14.69 -15.36
C THR A 551 -29.84 -15.19 -16.81
N CYS A 552 -28.93 -16.12 -17.10
CA CYS A 552 -28.84 -16.75 -18.42
C CYS A 552 -30.15 -17.42 -18.88
N GLU A 553 -30.89 -18.06 -17.97
CA GLU A 553 -32.17 -18.73 -18.24
C GLU A 553 -33.21 -17.71 -18.68
N GLN A 554 -33.25 -16.56 -18.00
CA GLN A 554 -34.17 -15.48 -18.30
C GLN A 554 -33.83 -14.80 -19.62
N ILE A 555 -32.55 -14.49 -19.85
CA ILE A 555 -32.07 -13.99 -21.14
C ILE A 555 -32.52 -14.95 -22.25
N LEU A 556 -32.23 -16.25 -22.12
CA LEU A 556 -32.62 -17.27 -23.10
C LEU A 556 -34.15 -17.39 -23.27
N SER A 557 -34.93 -17.18 -22.20
CA SER A 557 -36.40 -17.23 -22.26
C SER A 557 -37.01 -16.17 -23.18
N CYS A 558 -36.29 -15.06 -23.39
CA CYS A 558 -36.69 -13.97 -24.28
C CYS A 558 -36.36 -14.20 -25.76
N PHE A 559 -35.66 -15.30 -26.10
CA PHE A 559 -35.36 -15.69 -27.48
C PHE A 559 -36.23 -16.89 -27.92
N PRO A 560 -37.34 -16.66 -28.66
CA PRO A 560 -38.28 -17.72 -28.99
C PRO A 560 -37.69 -18.69 -30.03
N GLY A 561 -37.29 -19.89 -29.62
CA GLY A 561 -36.94 -20.96 -30.56
C GLY A 561 -36.22 -22.21 -30.03
N GLU A 562 -35.56 -22.18 -28.87
CA GLU A 562 -34.51 -23.18 -28.58
C GLU A 562 -34.54 -23.79 -27.16
N ASN A 563 -35.72 -23.81 -26.53
CA ASN A 563 -35.90 -24.01 -25.09
C ASN A 563 -35.81 -25.44 -24.53
N LYS A 564 -35.00 -26.35 -25.10
CA LYS A 564 -34.75 -27.63 -24.40
C LYS A 564 -33.31 -28.10 -24.42
N VAL A 565 -32.50 -27.62 -25.36
CA VAL A 565 -31.09 -28.00 -25.46
C VAL A 565 -30.20 -26.86 -24.98
N LEU A 566 -30.52 -25.59 -25.29
CA LEU A 566 -29.77 -24.44 -24.78
C LEU A 566 -30.01 -24.19 -23.28
N MET A 567 -31.26 -24.27 -22.82
CA MET A 567 -31.61 -24.15 -21.39
C MET A 567 -30.91 -25.18 -20.48
N ALA A 568 -30.35 -26.25 -21.03
CA ALA A 568 -29.69 -27.28 -20.23
C ALA A 568 -28.19 -26.97 -19.98
N VAL A 569 -27.61 -25.95 -20.64
CA VAL A 569 -26.15 -25.77 -20.78
C VAL A 569 -25.65 -24.32 -20.94
N GLY A 570 -26.40 -23.31 -20.47
CA GLY A 570 -25.99 -21.89 -20.44
C GLY A 570 -26.31 -21.04 -21.69
N CYS A 571 -26.08 -19.73 -21.59
CA CYS A 571 -26.31 -18.72 -22.63
C CYS A 571 -25.04 -18.47 -23.47
N PRO A 572 -25.07 -18.59 -24.81
CA PRO A 572 -23.89 -18.32 -25.64
C PRO A 572 -23.49 -16.84 -25.70
N GLN A 573 -22.19 -16.54 -25.93
CA GLN A 573 -21.66 -15.16 -26.04
C GLN A 573 -22.45 -14.25 -26.98
N GLY A 574 -22.91 -14.81 -28.11
CA GLY A 574 -23.65 -14.06 -29.10
C GLY A 574 -25.01 -13.56 -28.58
N ILE A 575 -25.65 -14.32 -27.70
CA ILE A 575 -26.93 -13.96 -27.08
C ILE A 575 -26.72 -12.88 -26.02
N LEU A 576 -25.71 -13.02 -25.15
CA LEU A 576 -25.34 -11.96 -24.18
C LEU A 576 -25.05 -10.63 -24.90
N LYS A 577 -24.21 -10.65 -25.93
CA LYS A 577 -23.92 -9.46 -26.75
C LYS A 577 -25.18 -8.85 -27.37
N MET A 578 -26.12 -9.68 -27.82
CA MET A 578 -27.38 -9.19 -28.38
C MET A 578 -28.30 -8.62 -27.31
N TRP A 579 -28.39 -9.24 -26.13
CA TRP A 579 -29.16 -8.77 -24.98
C TRP A 579 -28.70 -7.37 -24.56
N ILE A 580 -27.40 -7.25 -24.27
CA ILE A 580 -26.74 -6.00 -23.88
C ILE A 580 -26.95 -4.91 -24.94
N GLN A 581 -26.89 -5.25 -26.23
CA GLN A 581 -27.09 -4.27 -27.30
C GLN A 581 -28.56 -3.89 -27.57
N GLN A 582 -29.54 -4.66 -27.08
CA GLN A 582 -30.97 -4.52 -27.44
C GLN A 582 -31.93 -4.45 -26.24
N ILE A 583 -31.43 -4.02 -25.07
CA ILE A 583 -32.16 -3.86 -23.80
C ILE A 583 -33.58 -3.25 -23.93
N GLY A 584 -33.80 -2.34 -24.89
CA GLY A 584 -35.12 -1.76 -25.15
C GLY A 584 -36.22 -2.76 -25.61
N TRP A 585 -35.87 -3.89 -26.23
CA TRP A 585 -36.80 -4.98 -26.56
C TRP A 585 -37.10 -5.82 -25.30
N ALA A 586 -36.08 -6.13 -24.50
CA ALA A 586 -36.16 -6.96 -23.29
C ALA A 586 -37.23 -6.48 -22.28
N LYS A 587 -37.42 -5.16 -22.12
CA LYS A 587 -38.47 -4.55 -21.26
C LYS A 587 -39.91 -5.04 -21.54
N THR A 588 -40.18 -5.65 -22.70
CA THR A 588 -41.50 -6.20 -23.06
C THR A 588 -41.62 -7.72 -22.89
N CYS A 589 -40.52 -8.39 -22.51
CA CYS A 589 -40.47 -9.80 -22.19
C CYS A 589 -40.98 -9.98 -20.76
N ASN A 590 -42.28 -10.26 -20.60
CA ASN A 590 -42.89 -10.34 -19.27
C ASN A 590 -42.60 -11.72 -18.65
N PHE A 591 -41.74 -11.77 -17.64
CA PHE A 591 -41.22 -13.00 -17.00
C PHE A 591 -42.23 -13.79 -16.16
N ASN A 592 -43.49 -13.34 -16.11
CA ASN A 592 -44.55 -14.10 -15.46
C ASN A 592 -44.98 -15.33 -16.30
N TRP A 593 -44.65 -16.52 -15.80
CA TRP A 593 -45.20 -17.79 -16.29
C TRP A 593 -46.74 -17.70 -16.38
N ARG A 594 -47.23 -17.69 -17.63
CA ARG A 594 -48.64 -17.63 -18.09
C ARG A 594 -49.22 -16.22 -18.31
N LEU A 595 -49.13 -15.72 -19.56
CA LEU A 595 -50.26 -15.50 -20.49
C LEU A 595 -49.85 -14.53 -21.63
N CYS A 596 -49.38 -15.07 -22.77
CA CYS A 596 -49.65 -14.40 -24.05
C CYS A 596 -51.13 -14.65 -24.40
N ASN A 597 -52.02 -13.77 -23.93
CA ASN A 597 -53.39 -13.67 -24.43
C ASN A 597 -53.56 -12.32 -25.13
N SER A 598 -53.62 -12.35 -26.46
CA SER A 598 -54.59 -11.51 -27.15
C SER A 598 -55.44 -12.41 -28.05
N GLU A 599 -56.72 -12.51 -27.71
CA GLU A 599 -57.73 -13.18 -28.53
C GLU A 599 -57.95 -12.35 -29.80
N HIS A 600 -57.55 -12.88 -30.94
CA HIS A 600 -58.23 -12.60 -32.20
C HIS A 600 -58.65 -13.94 -32.83
N GLY A 601 -59.95 -14.03 -33.13
CA GLY A 601 -60.69 -15.25 -33.39
C GLY A 601 -60.05 -16.25 -34.36
N ASN A 602 -60.30 -17.52 -34.07
CA ASN A 602 -59.86 -18.75 -34.74
C ASN A 602 -58.50 -19.32 -34.28
N GLY A 603 -58.33 -19.53 -32.98
CA GLY A 603 -57.79 -20.78 -32.39
C GLY A 603 -56.39 -21.29 -32.79
N ASN A 604 -55.65 -20.61 -33.65
CA ASN A 604 -54.30 -20.98 -34.06
C ASN A 604 -53.31 -19.92 -33.57
N LYS A 605 -52.35 -20.34 -32.76
CA LYS A 605 -51.23 -19.50 -32.31
C LYS A 605 -50.21 -19.37 -33.45
N TYR A 606 -49.87 -18.15 -33.84
CA TYR A 606 -48.76 -17.87 -34.76
C TYR A 606 -47.79 -16.88 -34.10
N CYS A 607 -46.50 -17.22 -34.09
CA CYS A 607 -45.43 -16.27 -33.77
C CYS A 607 -45.14 -15.43 -35.02
N GLN A 608 -45.13 -14.10 -34.91
CA GLN A 608 -44.64 -13.23 -35.99
C GLN A 608 -43.11 -13.35 -36.05
N THR A 609 -42.57 -13.57 -37.24
CA THR A 609 -41.11 -13.56 -37.44
C THR A 609 -40.74 -12.35 -38.30
N PHE A 610 -39.64 -11.69 -37.94
CA PHE A 610 -39.03 -10.66 -38.77
C PHE A 610 -37.78 -11.26 -39.41
N ASN A 611 -37.50 -10.92 -40.67
CA ASN A 611 -36.24 -11.33 -41.28
C ASN A 611 -35.08 -10.43 -40.84
N ASP A 612 -33.86 -10.83 -41.20
CA ASP A 612 -32.57 -10.20 -40.87
C ASP A 612 -32.43 -8.72 -41.35
N LYS A 613 -33.50 -8.14 -41.91
CA LYS A 613 -33.62 -6.74 -42.32
C LYS A 613 -34.77 -6.00 -41.62
N GLY A 614 -35.36 -6.56 -40.58
CA GLY A 614 -36.41 -5.94 -39.76
C GLY A 614 -37.80 -5.88 -40.41
N ASN A 615 -38.06 -6.63 -41.49
CA ASN A 615 -39.38 -6.66 -42.12
C ASN A 615 -40.21 -7.86 -41.66
N LYS A 616 -41.52 -7.63 -41.42
CA LYS A 616 -42.49 -8.66 -41.02
C LYS A 616 -42.61 -9.77 -42.06
N LYS A 617 -42.67 -11.02 -41.59
CA LYS A 617 -42.91 -12.21 -42.39
C LYS A 617 -44.20 -12.91 -41.97
#